data_AF-A0A915ZQ54-F1
#
_entry.id   AF-A0A915ZQ54-F1
#
_cell.length_a   1.000
_cell.length_b   1.000
_cell.length_c   1.000
_cell.angle_alpha   90.00
_cell.angle_beta   90.00
_cell.angle_gamma   90.00
#
_symmetry.space_group_name_H-M   'P 1'
#
loop_
_entity.id
_entity.type
_entity.pdbx_description
1 polymer ?
#
loop_
_entity_poly.entity_id
_entity_poly.type
_entity_poly.pdbx_seq_one_letter_code
_entity_poly.pdbx_strand_id
1 'polypeptide(L)'
;MGEQSCGKSFMLNHLVGTTFDGSAMRCTEGVWMSLVNTKECIYVALDFEGLRSLERTPQEDMFLTLFNTVVSNLILYKNQYTINRDASKMFQKFQDGVKLFESDPNIFQARLCIIIKDVPETDKNGITKEFQLKLDKISCRGGDNFITKMYGGGLNIIAWPVFHDVAWFKKLSNIKNKLDKQETKYENAKTFLQNTKLIMAKLKICDWSSLNENLIHIRVATLKRLLPIAVSYGIEQKDPIIEPLVNHDSKEPIDGPIDFLNDEKPIKLFPDDDDHVDEFFIQLSEYLRNHFEKTTQPRKESSDDNEWFSNFDRFLKDIIKRQTLRVQNWLIIFVGKSINVMNYAKKKELFLYIQSIFN
;
A
#
# COMPACT_ATOMS: atom_id res chain seq x y z
N MET A 1 0.47 20.99 2.71
CA MET A 1 -0.80 21.70 2.41
C MET A 1 -0.73 23.12 2.97
N GLY A 2 -1.61 24.04 2.57
CA GLY A 2 -1.58 25.41 3.06
C GLY A 2 -2.19 26.40 2.09
N GLU A 3 -2.11 27.68 2.43
CA GLU A 3 -2.44 28.74 1.49
C GLU A 3 -1.54 28.72 0.25
N GLN A 4 -2.03 29.34 -0.82
CA GLN A 4 -1.26 29.53 -2.03
C GLN A 4 -0.03 30.43 -1.77
N SER A 5 1.05 30.20 -2.52
CA SER A 5 2.28 31.02 -2.49
C SER A 5 2.94 31.20 -1.11
N CYS A 6 2.71 30.29 -0.16
CA CYS A 6 3.36 30.31 1.16
C CYS A 6 4.75 29.64 1.20
N GLY A 7 5.31 29.22 0.06
CA GLY A 7 6.59 28.48 0.02
C GLY A 7 6.49 27.08 0.63
N LYS A 8 5.48 26.31 0.20
CA LYS A 8 5.24 24.91 0.62
C LYS A 8 6.29 23.98 -0.01
N SER A 9 6.39 24.03 -1.33
CA SER A 9 7.33 23.30 -2.18
C SER A 9 8.77 23.55 -1.72
N PHE A 10 9.14 24.82 -1.50
CA PHE A 10 10.45 25.19 -0.97
C PHE A 10 10.78 24.51 0.37
N MET A 11 9.83 24.47 1.31
CA MET A 11 10.03 23.85 2.61
C MET A 11 10.19 22.33 2.48
N LEU A 12 9.40 21.67 1.62
CA LEU A 12 9.53 20.23 1.36
C LEU A 12 10.90 19.90 0.74
N ASN A 13 11.33 20.70 -0.25
CA ASN A 13 12.62 20.56 -0.91
C ASN A 13 13.77 20.60 0.11
N HIS A 14 13.74 21.53 1.07
CA HIS A 14 14.78 21.63 2.09
C HIS A 14 14.63 20.59 3.21
N LEU A 15 13.41 20.11 3.49
CA LEU A 15 13.17 19.18 4.59
C LEU A 15 13.67 17.77 4.25
N VAL A 16 13.31 17.27 3.06
CA VAL A 16 13.58 15.88 2.65
C VAL A 16 14.39 15.77 1.37
N GLY A 17 14.78 16.88 0.73
CA GLY A 17 15.63 16.85 -0.46
C GLY A 17 14.87 16.65 -1.77
N THR A 18 13.62 17.10 -1.87
CA THR A 18 12.83 17.03 -3.11
C THR A 18 13.15 18.20 -4.06
N THR A 19 12.61 18.13 -5.28
CA THR A 19 12.82 19.13 -6.35
C THR A 19 11.49 19.63 -6.91
N PHE A 20 10.50 19.90 -6.06
CA PHE A 20 9.25 20.52 -6.52
C PHE A 20 9.51 21.93 -7.01
N ASP A 21 8.84 22.32 -8.10
CA ASP A 21 8.94 23.67 -8.63
C ASP A 21 8.41 24.70 -7.63
N GLY A 22 9.14 25.82 -7.51
CA GLY A 22 8.74 26.95 -6.70
C GLY A 22 8.47 28.16 -7.58
N SER A 23 7.28 28.74 -7.48
CA SER A 23 7.02 30.08 -8.00
C SER A 23 6.10 30.89 -7.07
N ALA A 24 6.08 32.21 -7.29
CA ALA A 24 5.16 33.14 -6.64
C ALA A 24 3.72 33.03 -7.19
N MET A 25 3.54 32.46 -8.39
CA MET A 25 2.25 32.22 -9.05
C MET A 25 1.71 30.82 -8.71
N ARG A 26 0.50 30.48 -9.18
CA ARG A 26 -0.06 29.12 -9.07
C ARG A 26 0.89 28.14 -9.76
N CYS A 27 1.56 27.31 -8.96
CA CYS A 27 2.64 26.44 -9.43
C CYS A 27 2.30 24.95 -9.39
N THR A 28 1.34 24.59 -8.53
CA THR A 28 0.99 23.20 -8.24
C THR A 28 -0.47 23.02 -8.56
N GLU A 29 -0.78 22.17 -9.54
CA GLU A 29 -2.15 21.71 -9.82
C GLU A 29 -2.33 20.31 -9.24
N GLY A 30 -3.37 20.11 -8.44
CA GLY A 30 -3.64 18.83 -7.78
C GLY A 30 -2.63 18.48 -6.68
N VAL A 31 -2.06 17.27 -6.75
CA VAL A 31 -1.11 16.74 -5.78
C VAL A 31 0.09 16.15 -6.51
N TRP A 32 1.27 16.65 -6.20
CA TRP A 32 2.52 16.14 -6.74
C TRP A 32 3.21 15.26 -5.72
N MET A 33 3.77 14.14 -6.18
CA MET A 33 4.46 13.18 -5.32
C MET A 33 5.94 13.08 -5.72
N SER A 34 6.82 13.10 -4.74
CA SER A 34 8.25 12.85 -4.91
C SER A 34 8.72 11.81 -3.90
N LEU A 35 9.64 10.95 -4.33
CA LEU A 35 10.18 9.85 -3.54
C LEU A 35 11.65 10.13 -3.25
N VAL A 36 12.06 10.00 -1.99
CA VAL A 36 13.46 10.13 -1.58
C VAL A 36 13.87 8.86 -0.84
N ASN A 37 14.74 8.07 -1.48
CA ASN A 37 15.24 6.83 -0.92
C ASN A 37 16.37 7.11 0.08
N THR A 38 16.27 6.52 1.27
CA THR A 38 17.37 6.48 2.25
C THR A 38 17.81 5.03 2.47
N LYS A 39 18.78 4.83 3.38
CA LYS A 39 19.21 3.48 3.77
C LYS A 39 18.16 2.73 4.61
N GLU A 40 17.28 3.46 5.30
CA GLU A 40 16.35 2.88 6.28
C GLU A 40 14.90 2.89 5.79
N CYS A 41 14.49 3.95 5.09
CA CYS A 41 13.13 4.12 4.61
C CYS A 41 13.04 4.95 3.33
N ILE A 42 11.84 5.05 2.75
CA ILE A 42 11.53 5.94 1.63
C ILE A 42 10.66 7.08 2.16
N TYR A 43 11.12 8.32 2.02
CA TYR A 43 10.23 9.47 2.22
C TYR A 43 9.35 9.64 1.00
N VAL A 44 8.05 9.73 1.25
CA VAL A 44 7.06 10.14 0.26
C VAL A 44 6.64 11.56 0.59
N ALA A 45 7.06 12.51 -0.24
CA ALA A 45 6.65 13.90 -0.11
C ALA A 45 5.47 14.18 -1.04
N LEU A 46 4.41 14.76 -0.48
CA LEU A 46 3.23 15.18 -1.22
C LEU A 46 3.11 16.70 -1.19
N ASP A 47 3.30 17.36 -2.33
CA ASP A 47 3.04 18.78 -2.48
C ASP A 47 1.61 19.00 -3.00
N PHE A 48 0.77 19.50 -2.10
CA PHE A 48 -0.63 19.79 -2.39
C PHE A 48 -0.77 21.22 -2.90
N GLU A 49 -1.56 21.37 -3.95
CA GLU A 49 -2.05 22.66 -4.43
C GLU A 49 -2.58 23.52 -3.28
N GLY A 50 -2.23 24.81 -3.30
CA GLY A 50 -2.65 25.76 -2.27
C GLY A 50 -4.17 25.90 -2.22
N LEU A 51 -4.72 26.20 -1.05
CA LEU A 51 -6.16 26.45 -0.89
C LEU A 51 -6.65 27.60 -1.80
N ARG A 52 -7.91 27.55 -2.25
CA ARG A 52 -8.57 28.49 -3.20
C ARG A 52 -8.15 28.39 -4.67
N SER A 53 -8.12 27.18 -5.22
CA SER A 53 -8.17 27.12 -6.69
C SER A 53 -9.56 27.59 -7.12
N LEU A 54 -9.63 28.57 -8.03
CA LEU A 54 -10.89 29.05 -8.60
C LEU A 54 -11.65 27.94 -9.34
N GLU A 55 -10.93 26.91 -9.78
CA GLU A 55 -11.45 25.81 -10.59
C GLU A 55 -11.95 24.63 -9.75
N ARG A 56 -11.67 24.59 -8.43
CA ARG A 56 -12.05 23.47 -7.58
C ARG A 56 -13.38 23.69 -6.87
N THR A 57 -14.20 22.65 -6.91
CA THR A 57 -15.44 22.55 -6.16
C THR A 57 -15.19 22.34 -4.66
N PRO A 58 -16.16 22.68 -3.79
CA PRO A 58 -16.05 22.39 -2.37
C PRO A 58 -15.83 20.91 -2.04
N GLN A 59 -16.34 20.00 -2.88
CA GLN A 59 -16.19 18.56 -2.75
C GLN A 59 -14.75 18.12 -3.08
N GLU A 60 -14.14 18.65 -4.15
CA GLU A 60 -12.75 18.35 -4.49
C GLU A 60 -11.77 18.80 -3.41
N ASP A 61 -12.00 19.98 -2.81
CA ASP A 61 -11.25 20.45 -1.65
C ASP A 61 -11.35 19.48 -0.46
N MET A 62 -12.55 18.93 -0.23
CA MET A 62 -12.79 17.95 0.83
C MET A 62 -12.06 16.63 0.52
N PHE A 63 -12.10 16.16 -0.73
CA PHE A 63 -11.38 14.95 -1.13
C PHE A 63 -9.87 15.09 -1.01
N LEU A 64 -9.30 16.21 -1.44
CA LEU A 64 -7.87 16.48 -1.30
C LEU A 64 -7.43 16.51 0.17
N THR A 65 -8.26 17.13 1.01
CA THR A 65 -8.09 17.12 2.46
C THR A 65 -8.07 15.70 3.01
N LEU A 66 -9.12 14.92 2.74
CA LEU A 66 -9.28 13.57 3.29
C LEU A 66 -8.15 12.67 2.80
N PHE A 67 -7.81 12.76 1.51
CA PHE A 67 -6.68 12.06 0.92
C PHE A 67 -5.37 12.37 1.67
N ASN A 68 -5.07 13.65 1.91
CA ASN A 68 -3.87 14.06 2.64
C ASN A 68 -3.85 13.48 4.07
N THR A 69 -4.97 13.56 4.78
CA THR A 69 -5.09 13.04 6.15
C THR A 69 -4.91 11.53 6.21
N VAL A 70 -5.53 10.80 5.27
CA VAL A 70 -5.46 9.34 5.24
C VAL A 70 -4.10 8.83 4.78
N VAL A 71 -3.40 9.52 3.87
CA VAL A 71 -2.13 9.01 3.32
C VAL A 71 -0.92 9.42 4.18
N SER A 72 -0.92 10.64 4.73
CA SER A 72 0.25 11.20 5.42
C SER A 72 0.47 10.65 6.83
N ASN A 73 1.73 10.68 7.30
CA ASN A 73 2.13 10.52 8.71
C ASN A 73 2.31 11.88 9.41
N LEU A 74 2.76 12.88 8.66
CA LEU A 74 2.95 14.26 9.09
C LEU A 74 2.42 15.21 8.02
N ILE A 75 1.55 16.14 8.43
CA ILE A 75 1.04 17.18 7.57
C ILE A 75 1.61 18.52 8.03
N LEU A 76 2.38 19.15 7.14
CA LEU A 76 2.77 20.54 7.31
C LEU A 76 1.70 21.42 6.68
N TYR A 77 0.94 22.13 7.51
CA TYR A 77 -0.05 23.11 7.09
C TYR A 77 0.53 24.51 7.20
N LYS A 78 0.94 25.10 6.08
CA LYS A 78 1.60 26.40 6.08
C LYS A 78 0.60 27.53 5.87
N ASN A 79 0.61 28.49 6.77
CA ASN A 79 -0.30 29.63 6.82
C ASN A 79 0.48 30.95 6.87
N GLN A 80 -0.16 32.03 6.43
CA GLN A 80 0.31 33.40 6.62
C GLN A 80 0.19 33.82 8.10
N TYR A 81 0.67 35.02 8.39
CA TYR A 81 0.71 35.61 9.73
C TYR A 81 -0.65 35.67 10.44
N THR A 82 -1.76 35.72 9.69
CA THR A 82 -3.12 35.78 10.21
C THR A 82 -3.95 34.54 9.83
N ILE A 83 -4.75 34.02 10.76
CA ILE A 83 -5.84 33.08 10.41
C ILE A 83 -6.88 33.88 9.65
N ASN A 84 -6.92 33.72 8.33
CA ASN A 84 -8.00 34.25 7.52
C ASN A 84 -9.25 33.33 7.59
N ARG A 85 -10.33 33.80 6.95
CA ARG A 85 -11.59 33.07 6.85
C ARG A 85 -11.44 31.69 6.20
N ASP A 86 -10.39 31.46 5.42
CA ASP A 86 -10.20 30.23 4.65
C ASP A 86 -9.66 29.09 5.50
N ALA A 87 -8.69 29.38 6.36
CA ALA A 87 -8.25 28.44 7.37
C ALA A 87 -9.43 27.99 8.25
N SER A 88 -10.29 28.91 8.69
CA SER A 88 -11.50 28.57 9.45
C SER A 88 -12.50 27.70 8.67
N LYS A 89 -12.75 28.03 7.39
CA LYS A 89 -13.63 27.21 6.53
C LYS A 89 -13.07 25.80 6.32
N MET A 90 -11.76 25.67 6.18
CA MET A 90 -11.13 24.37 6.00
C MET A 90 -11.20 23.53 7.28
N PHE A 91 -10.97 24.11 8.46
CA PHE A 91 -11.19 23.37 9.72
C PHE A 91 -12.65 22.93 9.89
N GLN A 92 -13.61 23.73 9.43
CA GLN A 92 -15.00 23.29 9.38
C GLN A 92 -15.19 22.11 8.43
N LYS A 93 -14.61 22.13 7.22
CA LYS A 93 -14.64 20.99 6.29
C LYS A 93 -13.97 19.74 6.89
N PHE A 94 -12.89 19.90 7.68
CA PHE A 94 -12.27 18.79 8.39
C PHE A 94 -13.25 18.16 9.37
N GLN A 95 -13.95 19.00 10.13
CA GLN A 95 -14.99 18.55 11.06
C GLN A 95 -16.13 17.82 10.34
N ASP A 96 -16.56 18.30 9.18
CA ASP A 96 -17.62 17.66 8.39
C ASP A 96 -17.16 16.28 7.86
N GLY A 97 -15.88 16.14 7.52
CA GLY A 97 -15.30 14.89 7.02
C GLY A 97 -15.06 13.80 8.07
N VAL A 98 -15.12 14.11 9.37
CA VAL A 98 -14.87 13.15 10.46
C VAL A 98 -15.83 11.96 10.38
N LYS A 99 -17.09 12.22 10.06
CA LYS A 99 -18.16 11.22 10.05
C LYS A 99 -18.04 10.20 8.90
N LEU A 100 -17.25 10.52 7.87
CA LEU A 100 -17.15 9.71 6.65
C LEU A 100 -16.31 8.44 6.84
N PHE A 101 -15.50 8.34 7.90
CA PHE A 101 -14.61 7.20 8.13
C PHE A 101 -14.80 6.57 9.52
N GLU A 102 -16.00 6.69 10.10
CA GLU A 102 -16.33 6.08 11.40
C GLU A 102 -16.13 4.55 11.42
N SER A 103 -16.27 3.89 10.26
CA SER A 103 -16.05 2.47 10.06
C SER A 103 -14.57 2.03 10.21
N ASP A 104 -13.61 2.95 10.07
CA ASP A 104 -12.18 2.67 10.13
C ASP A 104 -11.46 3.65 11.08
N PRO A 105 -11.61 3.53 12.41
CA PRO A 105 -11.05 4.49 13.37
C PRO A 105 -9.50 4.60 13.32
N ASN A 106 -8.82 3.57 12.82
CA ASN A 106 -7.36 3.53 12.70
C ASN A 106 -6.84 4.09 11.36
N ILE A 107 -7.72 4.53 10.45
CA ILE A 107 -7.32 5.02 9.12
C ILE A 107 -6.54 6.35 9.21
N PHE A 108 -6.83 7.11 10.26
CA PHE A 108 -6.27 8.42 10.52
C PHE A 108 -5.13 8.33 11.51
N GLN A 109 -3.90 8.51 11.01
CA GLN A 109 -2.67 8.41 11.80
C GLN A 109 -1.75 9.61 11.60
N ALA A 110 -2.20 10.62 10.86
CA ALA A 110 -1.40 11.80 10.57
C ALA A 110 -1.24 12.68 11.81
N ARG A 111 -0.09 13.30 11.97
CA ARG A 111 0.09 14.44 12.89
C ARG A 111 -0.03 15.74 12.11
N LEU A 112 -0.76 16.71 12.62
CA LEU A 112 -0.93 18.03 12.01
C LEU A 112 0.02 19.05 12.64
N CYS A 113 0.89 19.64 11.82
CA CYS A 113 1.76 20.74 12.21
C CYS A 113 1.34 22.01 11.46
N ILE A 114 0.72 22.95 12.17
CA ILE A 114 0.36 24.27 11.65
C ILE A 114 1.59 25.17 11.75
N ILE A 115 2.06 25.66 10.62
CA ILE A 115 3.23 26.52 10.48
C ILE A 115 2.77 27.91 10.10
N ILE A 116 3.10 28.89 10.93
CA ILE A 116 2.79 30.30 10.69
C ILE A 116 4.08 30.95 10.18
N LYS A 117 4.12 31.33 8.90
CA LYS A 117 5.36 31.80 8.27
C LYS A 117 5.72 33.23 8.69
N ASP A 118 7.01 33.53 8.64
CA ASP A 118 7.57 34.87 8.74
C ASP A 118 7.20 35.62 10.04
N VAL A 119 7.32 34.92 11.18
CA VAL A 119 7.00 35.46 12.50
C VAL A 119 8.26 36.01 13.17
N PRO A 120 8.31 37.33 13.50
CA PRO A 120 9.36 37.90 14.34
C PRO A 120 9.37 37.28 15.74
N GLU A 121 10.56 37.21 16.37
CA GLU A 121 10.68 36.57 17.68
C GLU A 121 9.86 37.29 18.77
N THR A 122 9.66 38.61 18.63
CA THR A 122 8.82 39.42 19.52
C THR A 122 7.35 39.00 19.53
N ASP A 123 6.83 38.50 18.39
CA ASP A 123 5.40 38.25 18.18
C ASP A 123 5.01 36.78 18.36
N LYS A 124 6.02 35.90 18.40
CA LYS A 124 5.91 34.45 18.50
C LYS A 124 4.88 33.96 19.52
N ASN A 125 4.94 34.50 20.74
CA ASN A 125 4.04 34.10 21.83
C ASN A 125 2.61 34.59 21.60
N GLY A 126 2.44 35.82 21.11
CA GLY A 126 1.12 36.39 20.85
C GLY A 126 0.38 35.62 19.76
N ILE A 127 1.04 35.39 18.63
CA ILE A 127 0.44 34.71 17.47
C ILE A 127 0.11 33.25 17.80
N THR A 128 1.03 32.54 18.45
CA THR A 128 0.79 31.12 18.79
C THR A 128 -0.44 30.99 19.69
N LYS A 129 -0.60 31.88 20.68
CA LYS A 129 -1.79 31.93 21.54
C LYS A 129 -3.05 32.29 20.76
N GLU A 130 -2.99 33.26 19.86
CA GLU A 130 -4.15 33.64 19.04
C GLU A 130 -4.64 32.47 18.17
N PHE A 131 -3.71 31.76 17.51
CA PHE A 131 -4.04 30.60 16.70
C PHE A 131 -4.63 29.47 17.54
N GLN A 132 -4.07 29.22 18.72
CA GLN A 132 -4.61 28.22 19.65
C GLN A 132 -6.04 28.56 20.06
N LEU A 133 -6.30 29.80 20.50
CA LEU A 133 -7.64 30.26 20.89
C LEU A 133 -8.67 30.14 19.76
N LYS A 134 -8.26 30.39 18.52
CA LYS A 134 -9.13 30.24 17.34
C LYS A 134 -9.43 28.77 17.04
N LEU A 135 -8.45 27.87 17.18
CA LEU A 135 -8.66 26.43 17.03
C LEU A 135 -9.55 25.88 18.13
N ASP A 136 -9.30 26.27 19.39
CA ASP A 136 -10.11 25.85 20.52
C ASP A 136 -11.59 26.22 20.29
N LYS A 137 -11.89 27.41 19.77
CA LYS A 137 -13.27 27.80 19.41
C LYS A 137 -13.93 26.88 18.37
N ILE A 138 -13.15 26.33 17.44
CA ILE A 138 -13.65 25.41 16.41
C ILE A 138 -13.80 24.00 16.99
N SER A 139 -12.88 23.59 17.85
CA SER A 139 -12.82 22.26 18.48
C SER A 139 -13.75 22.09 19.69
N CYS A 140 -14.15 23.17 20.37
CA CYS A 140 -15.04 23.18 21.53
C CYS A 140 -16.51 22.80 21.23
N ARG A 141 -16.84 22.38 20.00
CA ARG A 141 -18.20 21.94 19.65
C ARG A 141 -18.53 20.50 20.05
N GLY A 142 -17.62 19.81 20.75
CA GLY A 142 -17.86 18.49 21.35
C GLY A 142 -16.57 17.67 21.49
N GLY A 143 -16.61 16.60 22.29
CA GLY A 143 -15.48 15.66 22.47
C GLY A 143 -15.12 14.83 21.23
N ASP A 144 -15.84 15.05 20.13
CA ASP A 144 -15.72 14.33 18.87
C ASP A 144 -15.27 15.29 17.73
N ASN A 145 -14.09 15.87 17.88
CA ASN A 145 -13.57 16.84 16.93
C ASN A 145 -12.53 16.25 15.96
N PHE A 146 -12.29 16.96 14.86
CA PHE A 146 -11.35 16.49 13.83
C PHE A 146 -9.91 16.34 14.36
N ILE A 147 -9.49 17.09 15.39
CA ILE A 147 -8.12 16.97 15.94
C ILE A 147 -7.96 15.60 16.58
N THR A 148 -8.93 15.17 17.38
CA THR A 148 -8.88 13.86 18.03
C THR A 148 -9.12 12.73 17.05
N LYS A 149 -10.07 12.88 16.11
CA LYS A 149 -10.46 11.80 15.19
C LYS A 149 -9.56 11.64 13.97
N MET A 150 -9.12 12.73 13.35
CA MET A 150 -8.29 12.69 12.14
C MET A 150 -6.79 12.75 12.41
N TYR A 151 -6.40 13.30 13.56
CA TYR A 151 -4.98 13.55 13.86
C TYR A 151 -4.50 12.86 15.14
N GLY A 152 -5.34 12.02 15.76
CA GLY A 152 -5.00 11.30 17.00
C GLY A 152 -4.61 12.22 18.16
N GLY A 153 -5.11 13.47 18.18
CA GLY A 153 -4.68 14.49 19.14
C GLY A 153 -3.33 15.14 18.83
N GLY A 154 -2.62 14.68 17.79
CA GLY A 154 -1.32 15.19 17.37
C GLY A 154 -1.42 16.50 16.59
N LEU A 155 -1.71 17.60 17.28
CA LEU A 155 -1.67 18.95 16.74
C LEU A 155 -0.50 19.74 17.34
N ASN A 156 0.26 20.44 16.50
CA ASN A 156 1.27 21.40 16.94
C ASN A 156 1.19 22.70 16.14
N ILE A 157 1.33 23.84 16.81
CA ILE A 157 1.34 25.17 16.19
C ILE A 157 2.74 25.74 16.36
N ILE A 158 3.36 26.10 15.23
CA ILE A 158 4.73 26.61 15.20
C ILE A 158 4.76 27.95 14.50
N ALA A 159 5.05 29.00 15.26
CA ALA A 159 5.53 30.27 14.72
C ALA A 159 6.90 30.03 14.07
N TRP A 160 6.97 30.20 12.75
CA TRP A 160 8.15 29.96 11.96
C TRP A 160 8.95 31.25 11.81
N PRO A 161 10.27 31.24 12.04
CA PRO A 161 11.10 32.44 11.92
C PRO A 161 11.00 33.10 10.53
N VAL A 162 11.37 34.37 10.47
CA VAL A 162 11.49 35.14 9.23
C VAL A 162 12.43 34.42 8.26
N PHE A 163 12.03 34.36 6.99
CA PHE A 163 12.87 33.79 5.95
C PHE A 163 14.26 34.46 5.88
N HIS A 164 15.30 33.67 5.59
CA HIS A 164 16.73 34.02 5.69
C HIS A 164 17.35 34.11 7.10
N ASP A 165 16.56 34.03 8.18
CA ASP A 165 17.14 33.89 9.52
C ASP A 165 17.78 32.48 9.69
N VAL A 166 18.95 32.39 10.32
CA VAL A 166 19.59 31.12 10.70
C VAL A 166 18.64 30.26 11.56
N ALA A 167 17.81 30.89 12.38
CA ALA A 167 16.77 30.22 13.17
C ALA A 167 15.78 29.43 12.29
N TRP A 168 15.52 29.88 11.06
CA TRP A 168 14.66 29.20 10.09
C TRP A 168 15.17 27.78 9.78
N PHE A 169 16.46 27.69 9.42
CA PHE A 169 17.11 26.42 9.09
C PHE A 169 17.31 25.52 10.31
N LYS A 170 17.62 26.11 11.47
CA LYS A 170 17.69 25.37 12.75
C LYS A 170 16.35 24.70 13.08
N LYS A 171 15.22 25.40 12.90
CA LYS A 171 13.89 24.79 13.09
C LYS A 171 13.59 23.69 12.09
N LEU A 172 14.00 23.86 10.83
CA LEU A 172 13.81 22.84 9.81
C LEU A 172 14.56 21.55 10.17
N SER A 173 15.84 21.67 10.58
CA SER A 173 16.64 20.54 11.05
C SER A 173 16.00 19.84 12.25
N ASN A 174 15.42 20.60 13.19
CA ASN A 174 14.69 20.03 14.33
C ASN A 174 13.43 19.24 13.91
N ILE A 175 12.69 19.69 12.89
CA ILE A 175 11.57 18.93 12.34
C ILE A 175 12.08 17.66 11.66
N LYS A 176 13.14 17.75 10.85
CA LYS A 176 13.75 16.59 10.19
C LYS A 176 14.15 15.53 11.20
N ASN A 177 14.87 15.91 12.27
CA ASN A 177 15.26 14.98 13.34
C ASN A 177 14.07 14.31 14.04
N LYS A 178 12.92 14.99 14.13
CA LYS A 178 11.69 14.39 14.67
C LYS A 178 11.03 13.44 13.68
N LEU A 179 11.00 13.82 12.39
CA LEU A 179 10.47 13.00 11.31
C LEU A 179 11.26 11.69 11.17
N ASP A 180 12.59 11.76 11.28
CA ASP A 180 13.49 10.60 11.14
C ASP A 180 13.32 9.56 12.25
N LYS A 181 12.80 9.99 13.40
CA LYS A 181 12.49 9.12 14.54
C LYS A 181 11.06 8.57 14.52
N GLN A 182 10.23 8.97 13.55
CA GLN A 182 8.89 8.43 13.44
C GLN A 182 8.90 7.05 12.81
N GLU A 183 8.03 6.17 13.31
CA GLU A 183 7.79 4.88 12.69
C GLU A 183 7.18 5.06 11.29
N THR A 184 7.56 4.17 10.39
CA THR A 184 7.00 4.12 9.05
C THR A 184 5.53 3.68 9.10
N LYS A 185 4.66 4.44 8.42
CA LYS A 185 3.23 4.11 8.34
C LYS A 185 2.94 2.82 7.56
N TYR A 186 3.73 2.54 6.54
CA TYR A 186 3.58 1.37 5.69
C TYR A 186 4.84 0.52 5.75
N GLU A 187 4.65 -0.80 5.86
CA GLU A 187 5.73 -1.79 5.88
C GLU A 187 6.59 -1.74 4.61
N ASN A 188 5.97 -1.48 3.45
CA ASN A 188 6.67 -1.39 2.18
C ASN A 188 5.93 -0.51 1.15
N ALA A 189 6.64 -0.17 0.06
CA ALA A 189 6.14 0.70 -1.01
C ALA A 189 4.93 0.10 -1.77
N LYS A 190 4.83 -1.23 -1.85
CA LYS A 190 3.69 -1.90 -2.51
C LYS A 190 2.42 -1.68 -1.71
N THR A 191 2.47 -1.89 -0.40
CA THR A 191 1.36 -1.64 0.52
C THR A 191 0.95 -0.17 0.46
N PHE A 192 1.90 0.76 0.48
CA PHE A 192 1.64 2.19 0.28
C PHE A 192 0.88 2.46 -1.03
N LEU A 193 1.37 1.95 -2.16
CA LEU A 193 0.78 2.18 -3.48
C LEU A 193 -0.64 1.61 -3.59
N GLN A 194 -0.85 0.38 -3.11
CA GLN A 194 -2.16 -0.27 -3.14
C GLN A 194 -3.18 0.50 -2.29
N ASN A 195 -2.80 0.87 -1.06
CA ASN A 195 -3.66 1.66 -0.18
C ASN A 195 -3.98 3.01 -0.83
N THR A 196 -2.97 3.72 -1.32
CA THR A 196 -3.15 5.03 -1.98
C THR A 196 -4.13 4.94 -3.15
N LYS A 197 -3.96 3.97 -4.05
CA LYS A 197 -4.87 3.74 -5.18
C LYS A 197 -6.29 3.45 -4.73
N LEU A 198 -6.45 2.61 -3.70
CA LEU A 198 -7.77 2.26 -3.17
C LEU A 198 -8.45 3.48 -2.53
N ILE A 199 -7.73 4.28 -1.75
CA ILE A 199 -8.24 5.52 -1.16
C ILE A 199 -8.69 6.48 -2.26
N MET A 200 -7.87 6.69 -3.30
CA MET A 200 -8.25 7.53 -4.44
C MET A 200 -9.53 7.04 -5.13
N ALA A 201 -9.64 5.73 -5.38
CA ALA A 201 -10.83 5.13 -5.98
C ALA A 201 -12.06 5.33 -5.10
N LYS A 202 -11.95 5.04 -3.79
CA LYS A 202 -13.03 5.22 -2.81
C LYS A 202 -13.50 6.67 -2.75
N LEU A 203 -12.58 7.64 -2.67
CA LEU A 203 -12.92 9.07 -2.72
C LEU A 203 -13.65 9.43 -4.00
N LYS A 204 -13.18 8.93 -5.16
CA LYS A 204 -13.78 9.23 -6.47
C LYS A 204 -15.22 8.72 -6.59
N ILE A 205 -15.52 7.55 -6.02
CA ILE A 205 -16.87 6.94 -6.07
C ILE A 205 -17.69 7.21 -4.80
N CYS A 206 -17.18 8.00 -3.85
CA CYS A 206 -17.80 8.27 -2.55
C CYS A 206 -18.11 7.00 -1.74
N ASP A 207 -17.21 6.01 -1.76
CA ASP A 207 -17.35 4.76 -1.00
C ASP A 207 -16.70 4.89 0.39
N TRP A 208 -17.54 4.92 1.43
CA TRP A 208 -17.18 5.08 2.85
C TRP A 208 -17.16 3.74 3.62
N SER A 209 -17.29 2.61 2.92
CA SER A 209 -17.12 1.27 3.52
C SER A 209 -15.69 1.06 4.02
N SER A 210 -15.47 -0.01 4.80
CA SER A 210 -14.15 -0.27 5.38
C SER A 210 -13.05 -0.50 4.33
N LEU A 211 -11.92 0.20 4.49
CA LEU A 211 -10.72 0.01 3.67
C LEU A 211 -10.18 -1.41 3.81
N ASN A 212 -10.18 -1.96 5.02
CA ASN A 212 -9.69 -3.31 5.29
C ASN A 212 -10.55 -4.36 4.59
N GLU A 213 -11.87 -4.20 4.60
CA GLU A 213 -12.76 -5.11 3.88
C GLU A 213 -12.51 -5.09 2.37
N ASN A 214 -12.31 -3.91 1.79
CA ASN A 214 -11.99 -3.77 0.37
C ASN A 214 -10.62 -4.41 0.02
N LEU A 215 -9.61 -4.25 0.88
CA LEU A 215 -8.32 -4.91 0.70
C LEU A 215 -8.44 -6.44 0.74
N ILE A 216 -9.26 -6.97 1.66
CA ILE A 216 -9.58 -8.40 1.73
C ILE A 216 -10.28 -8.86 0.44
N HIS A 217 -11.28 -8.12 -0.05
CA HIS A 217 -11.97 -8.45 -1.29
C HIS A 217 -11.02 -8.51 -2.49
N ILE A 218 -10.13 -7.52 -2.62
CA ILE A 218 -9.11 -7.51 -3.68
C ILE A 218 -8.18 -8.73 -3.55
N ARG A 219 -7.76 -9.08 -2.34
CA ARG A 219 -6.89 -10.24 -2.09
C ARG A 219 -7.60 -11.56 -2.40
N VAL A 220 -8.86 -11.73 -1.98
CA VAL A 220 -9.67 -12.92 -2.31
C VAL A 220 -9.91 -13.03 -3.81
N ALA A 221 -10.25 -11.93 -4.50
CA ALA A 221 -10.42 -11.95 -5.95
C ALA A 221 -9.12 -12.33 -6.68
N THR A 222 -7.98 -11.82 -6.20
CA THR A 222 -6.66 -12.18 -6.72
C THR A 222 -6.39 -13.67 -6.52
N LEU A 223 -6.69 -14.22 -5.34
CA LEU A 223 -6.56 -15.65 -5.06
C LEU A 223 -7.44 -16.50 -5.98
N LYS A 224 -8.73 -16.16 -6.10
CA LYS A 224 -9.65 -16.89 -6.98
C LYS A 224 -9.15 -16.91 -8.43
N ARG A 225 -8.53 -15.82 -8.88
CA ARG A 225 -7.93 -15.75 -10.22
C ARG A 225 -6.66 -16.60 -10.36
N LEU A 226 -5.79 -16.60 -9.36
CA LEU A 226 -4.48 -17.27 -9.43
C LEU A 226 -4.53 -18.75 -9.06
N LEU A 227 -5.47 -19.16 -8.20
CA LEU A 227 -5.52 -20.51 -7.65
C LEU A 227 -5.59 -21.61 -8.73
N PRO A 228 -6.41 -21.52 -9.79
CA PRO A 228 -6.42 -22.53 -10.84
C PRO A 228 -5.06 -22.65 -11.56
N ILE A 229 -4.39 -21.51 -11.80
CA ILE A 229 -3.07 -21.49 -12.45
C ILE A 229 -2.01 -22.07 -11.51
N ALA A 230 -2.05 -21.70 -10.24
CA ALA A 230 -1.14 -22.18 -9.21
C ALA A 230 -1.26 -23.70 -9.02
N VAL A 231 -2.49 -24.24 -8.97
CA VAL A 231 -2.73 -25.68 -8.85
C VAL A 231 -2.25 -26.40 -10.11
N SER A 232 -2.62 -25.93 -11.30
CA SER A 232 -2.24 -26.60 -12.54
C SER A 232 -0.74 -26.52 -12.83
N TYR A 233 -0.08 -25.39 -12.61
CA TYR A 233 1.27 -25.16 -13.11
C TYR A 233 2.33 -24.87 -12.03
N GLY A 234 1.93 -24.64 -10.77
CA GLY A 234 2.86 -24.25 -9.71
C GLY A 234 3.48 -22.85 -9.88
N ILE A 235 2.78 -21.96 -10.60
CA ILE A 235 3.18 -20.59 -10.95
C ILE A 235 1.97 -19.63 -10.91
N GLU A 236 2.21 -18.31 -10.90
CA GLU A 236 1.13 -17.31 -10.90
C GLU A 236 0.69 -16.92 -12.32
N GLN A 237 1.61 -16.93 -13.27
CA GLN A 237 1.36 -16.54 -14.66
C GLN A 237 2.27 -17.31 -15.60
N LYS A 238 1.72 -17.74 -16.74
CA LYS A 238 2.44 -18.48 -17.78
C LYS A 238 2.82 -17.60 -18.98
N ASP A 239 1.94 -16.70 -19.39
CA ASP A 239 2.08 -15.87 -20.60
C ASP A 239 1.88 -14.38 -20.29
N PRO A 240 2.71 -13.45 -20.82
CA PRO A 240 3.86 -13.64 -21.70
C PRO A 240 5.18 -13.96 -20.98
N ILE A 241 5.18 -13.91 -19.64
CA ILE A 241 6.34 -14.18 -18.79
C ILE A 241 5.91 -15.18 -17.72
N ILE A 242 6.75 -16.19 -17.46
CA ILE A 242 6.54 -17.15 -16.39
C ILE A 242 6.83 -16.46 -15.05
N GLU A 243 5.79 -16.22 -14.27
CA GLU A 243 5.91 -15.65 -12.93
C GLU A 243 5.83 -16.75 -11.86
N PRO A 244 6.85 -16.93 -11.01
CA PRO A 244 6.81 -17.93 -9.95
C PRO A 244 5.75 -17.57 -8.90
N LEU A 245 5.37 -18.57 -8.08
CA LEU A 245 4.61 -18.32 -6.85
C LEU A 245 5.44 -17.41 -5.92
N VAL A 246 4.87 -16.27 -5.54
CA VAL A 246 5.52 -15.31 -4.65
C VAL A 246 4.68 -15.04 -3.40
N ASN A 247 5.35 -14.63 -2.35
CA ASN A 247 4.69 -14.00 -1.23
C ASN A 247 4.13 -12.63 -1.67
N HIS A 248 2.81 -12.46 -1.67
CA HIS A 248 2.19 -11.21 -2.08
C HIS A 248 2.43 -10.03 -1.12
N ASP A 249 2.98 -10.27 0.07
CA ASP A 249 3.36 -9.24 1.03
C ASP A 249 4.84 -8.82 0.87
N SER A 250 5.78 -9.78 0.79
CA SER A 250 7.23 -9.50 0.67
C SER A 250 7.77 -9.46 -0.76
N LYS A 251 7.05 -10.02 -1.73
CA LYS A 251 7.50 -10.28 -3.12
C LYS A 251 8.62 -11.30 -3.27
N GLU A 252 8.99 -11.99 -2.20
CA GLU A 252 9.95 -13.07 -2.27
C GLU A 252 9.31 -14.32 -2.92
N PRO A 253 10.07 -15.07 -3.72
CA PRO A 253 9.62 -16.37 -4.21
C PRO A 253 9.28 -17.33 -3.06
N ILE A 254 8.26 -18.16 -3.25
CA ILE A 254 8.00 -19.27 -2.33
C ILE A 254 9.07 -20.34 -2.57
N ASP A 255 9.86 -20.61 -1.53
CA ASP A 255 10.93 -21.61 -1.51
C ASP A 255 10.44 -22.98 -2.01
N GLY A 256 11.31 -23.60 -2.79
CA GLY A 256 11.11 -24.92 -3.38
C GLY A 256 11.81 -25.00 -4.73
N PRO A 257 12.53 -26.09 -5.03
CA PRO A 257 13.11 -26.27 -6.34
C PRO A 257 12.02 -26.14 -7.38
N ILE A 258 12.22 -25.20 -8.31
CA ILE A 258 11.45 -25.17 -9.54
C ILE A 258 12.10 -26.17 -10.50
N ASP A 259 12.28 -27.42 -10.07
CA ASP A 259 13.10 -28.41 -10.79
C ASP A 259 12.62 -28.60 -12.24
N PHE A 260 11.32 -28.38 -12.50
CA PHE A 260 10.69 -28.53 -13.81
C PHE A 260 10.66 -27.25 -14.67
N LEU A 261 11.15 -26.11 -14.15
CA LEU A 261 11.33 -24.88 -14.95
C LEU A 261 12.77 -24.60 -15.36
N ASN A 262 13.74 -25.43 -14.93
CA ASN A 262 15.09 -25.33 -15.50
C ASN A 262 15.12 -25.63 -17.01
N ASP A 263 14.05 -26.22 -17.57
CA ASP A 263 13.80 -26.39 -19.01
C ASP A 263 12.87 -25.30 -19.62
N GLU A 264 12.69 -24.15 -18.96
CA GLU A 264 11.92 -22.97 -19.43
C GLU A 264 10.40 -23.19 -19.68
N LYS A 265 9.83 -24.36 -19.39
CA LYS A 265 8.41 -24.66 -19.68
C LYS A 265 7.67 -25.34 -18.52
N PRO A 266 6.70 -24.66 -17.88
CA PRO A 266 5.90 -25.24 -16.81
C PRO A 266 4.98 -26.32 -17.38
N ILE A 267 5.02 -27.50 -16.78
CA ILE A 267 4.11 -28.59 -17.08
C ILE A 267 2.74 -28.27 -16.49
N LYS A 268 1.67 -28.45 -17.29
CA LYS A 268 0.30 -28.34 -16.80
C LYS A 268 -0.16 -29.67 -16.22
N LEU A 269 -0.51 -29.69 -14.94
CA LEU A 269 -1.34 -30.73 -14.35
C LEU A 269 -2.81 -30.38 -14.63
N PHE A 270 -3.51 -31.28 -15.31
CA PHE A 270 -4.95 -31.16 -15.53
C PHE A 270 -5.71 -31.88 -14.41
N PRO A 271 -6.92 -31.41 -14.06
CA PRO A 271 -7.87 -32.23 -13.32
C PRO A 271 -8.24 -33.48 -14.12
N ASP A 272 -8.71 -34.52 -13.44
CA ASP A 272 -9.23 -35.75 -14.04
C ASP A 272 -10.54 -35.44 -14.80
N ASP A 273 -10.44 -34.88 -16.02
CA ASP A 273 -11.55 -34.70 -16.94
C ASP A 273 -11.39 -35.63 -18.16
N ASP A 274 -12.40 -36.46 -18.41
CA ASP A 274 -12.38 -37.66 -19.26
C ASP A 274 -12.27 -37.40 -20.79
N ASP A 275 -12.44 -36.16 -21.27
CA ASP A 275 -12.82 -35.96 -22.69
C ASP A 275 -11.68 -35.52 -23.64
N HIS A 276 -10.48 -35.19 -23.15
CA HIS A 276 -9.38 -34.64 -24.00
C HIS A 276 -7.99 -35.26 -23.72
N VAL A 277 -7.95 -36.48 -23.20
CA VAL A 277 -6.80 -37.01 -22.45
C VAL A 277 -5.67 -37.55 -23.35
N ASP A 278 -5.94 -38.15 -24.50
CA ASP A 278 -4.95 -39.06 -25.11
C ASP A 278 -3.68 -38.41 -25.65
N GLU A 279 -3.78 -37.41 -26.54
CA GLU A 279 -2.59 -36.87 -27.21
C GLU A 279 -1.69 -36.06 -26.26
N PHE A 280 -2.31 -35.29 -25.35
CA PHE A 280 -1.56 -34.55 -24.32
C PHE A 280 -0.94 -35.50 -23.29
N PHE A 281 -1.66 -36.52 -22.83
CA PHE A 281 -1.12 -37.49 -21.89
C PHE A 281 0.07 -38.24 -22.48
N ILE A 282 0.02 -38.59 -23.77
CA ILE A 282 1.15 -39.18 -24.48
C ILE A 282 2.36 -38.23 -24.45
N GLN A 283 2.19 -36.97 -24.85
CA GLN A 283 3.27 -35.98 -24.86
C GLN A 283 3.85 -35.72 -23.46
N LEU A 284 2.99 -35.63 -22.44
CA LEU A 284 3.38 -35.44 -21.05
C LEU A 284 4.14 -36.66 -20.51
N SER A 285 3.62 -37.86 -20.77
CA SER A 285 4.25 -39.13 -20.37
C SER A 285 5.62 -39.29 -21.03
N GLU A 286 5.74 -38.94 -22.31
CA GLU A 286 7.01 -38.95 -23.04
C GLU A 286 8.01 -37.95 -22.44
N TYR A 287 7.57 -36.70 -22.18
CA TYR A 287 8.41 -35.69 -21.55
C TYR A 287 8.92 -36.14 -20.17
N LEU A 288 8.01 -36.61 -19.30
CA LEU A 288 8.35 -37.03 -17.94
C LEU A 288 9.30 -38.23 -17.94
N ARG A 289 9.09 -39.19 -18.84
CA ARG A 289 9.97 -40.35 -19.03
C ARG A 289 11.36 -39.92 -19.47
N ASN A 290 11.45 -39.09 -20.51
CA ASN A 290 12.72 -38.58 -21.02
C ASN A 290 13.48 -37.79 -19.94
N HIS A 291 12.78 -36.99 -19.16
CA HIS A 291 13.37 -36.25 -18.05
C HIS A 291 13.87 -37.19 -16.93
N PHE A 292 13.07 -38.17 -16.52
CA PHE A 292 13.49 -39.19 -15.54
C PHE A 292 14.72 -39.97 -16.01
N GLU A 293 14.74 -40.43 -17.26
CA GLU A 293 15.87 -41.17 -17.81
C GLU A 293 17.14 -40.32 -17.92
N LYS A 294 17.00 -39.02 -18.17
CA LYS A 294 18.13 -38.07 -18.25
C LYS A 294 18.69 -37.70 -16.87
N THR A 295 17.83 -37.58 -15.86
CA THR A 295 18.19 -36.97 -14.56
C THR A 295 18.37 -37.97 -13.43
N THR A 296 17.70 -39.13 -13.51
CA THR A 296 17.56 -40.05 -12.37
C THR A 296 18.06 -41.44 -12.72
N GLN A 297 17.50 -42.10 -13.74
CA GLN A 297 17.86 -43.48 -14.09
C GLN A 297 17.63 -43.79 -15.58
N PRO A 298 18.70 -43.85 -16.40
CA PRO A 298 18.59 -44.25 -17.80
C PRO A 298 17.99 -45.64 -17.98
N ARG A 299 17.07 -45.82 -18.94
CA ARG A 299 16.45 -47.14 -19.20
C ARG A 299 17.47 -48.22 -19.53
N LYS A 300 18.55 -47.87 -20.23
CA LYS A 300 19.62 -48.79 -20.65
C LYS A 300 20.44 -49.34 -19.48
N GLU A 301 20.39 -48.71 -18.31
CA GLU A 301 21.16 -49.08 -17.12
C GLU A 301 20.36 -50.00 -16.17
N SER A 302 19.06 -50.20 -16.42
CA SER A 302 18.21 -51.07 -15.60
C SER A 302 18.04 -52.44 -16.23
N SER A 303 18.53 -53.48 -15.57
CA SER A 303 18.29 -54.89 -15.95
C SER A 303 17.00 -55.46 -15.37
N ASP A 304 16.41 -54.80 -14.36
CA ASP A 304 15.13 -55.16 -13.75
C ASP A 304 14.06 -54.13 -14.14
N ASP A 305 13.00 -54.61 -14.79
CA ASP A 305 11.86 -53.79 -15.19
C ASP A 305 11.02 -53.35 -14.00
N ASN A 306 10.84 -54.21 -13.00
CA ASN A 306 10.05 -53.89 -11.81
C ASN A 306 10.73 -52.77 -11.00
N GLU A 307 12.05 -52.82 -10.91
CA GLU A 307 12.84 -51.78 -10.26
C GLU A 307 12.73 -50.44 -11.01
N TRP A 308 12.87 -50.46 -12.33
CA TRP A 308 12.76 -49.25 -13.16
C TRP A 308 11.38 -48.60 -13.01
N PHE A 309 10.30 -49.38 -13.15
CA PHE A 309 8.94 -48.87 -13.00
C PHE A 309 8.65 -48.38 -11.57
N SER A 310 9.21 -49.03 -10.56
CA SER A 310 9.08 -48.58 -9.16
C SER A 310 9.79 -47.25 -8.91
N ASN A 311 10.96 -47.03 -9.51
CA ASN A 311 11.70 -45.78 -9.42
C ASN A 311 11.00 -44.66 -10.20
N PHE A 312 10.46 -44.97 -11.38
CA PHE A 312 9.66 -44.01 -12.16
C PHE A 312 8.37 -43.60 -11.44
N ASP A 313 7.63 -44.56 -10.86
CA ASP A 313 6.45 -44.27 -10.03
C ASP A 313 6.80 -43.37 -8.83
N ARG A 314 7.91 -43.66 -8.13
CA ARG A 314 8.41 -42.80 -7.05
C ARG A 314 8.73 -41.41 -7.53
N PHE A 315 9.43 -41.29 -8.66
CA PHE A 315 9.74 -40.01 -9.29
C PHE A 315 8.46 -39.19 -9.56
N LEU A 316 7.44 -39.78 -10.21
CA LEU A 316 6.17 -39.11 -10.48
C LEU A 316 5.47 -38.65 -9.19
N LYS A 317 5.42 -39.51 -8.17
CA LYS A 317 4.87 -39.17 -6.85
C LYS A 317 5.61 -38.01 -6.19
N ASP A 318 6.94 -37.96 -6.32
CA ASP A 318 7.76 -36.88 -5.78
C ASP A 318 7.54 -35.55 -6.52
N ILE A 319 7.26 -35.56 -7.83
CA ILE A 319 6.85 -34.35 -8.57
C ILE A 319 5.55 -33.79 -8.01
N ILE A 320 4.52 -34.63 -7.97
CA ILE A 320 3.18 -34.24 -7.52
C ILE A 320 3.27 -33.72 -6.08
N LYS A 321 3.93 -34.47 -5.19
CA LYS A 321 4.10 -34.08 -3.78
C LYS A 321 4.79 -32.73 -3.62
N ARG A 322 5.85 -32.46 -4.39
CA ARG A 322 6.55 -31.16 -4.34
C ARG A 322 5.66 -30.01 -4.81
N GLN A 323 4.94 -30.19 -5.92
CA GLN A 323 4.01 -29.17 -6.41
C GLN A 323 2.87 -28.92 -5.42
N THR A 324 2.26 -29.98 -4.89
CA THR A 324 1.22 -29.88 -3.86
C THR A 324 1.72 -29.13 -2.63
N LEU A 325 2.88 -29.51 -2.08
CA LEU A 325 3.45 -28.84 -0.91
C LEU A 325 3.73 -27.36 -1.19
N ARG A 326 4.25 -27.04 -2.37
CA ARG A 326 4.55 -25.66 -2.76
C ARG A 326 3.29 -24.81 -2.87
N VAL A 327 2.24 -25.32 -3.52
CA VAL A 327 0.94 -24.64 -3.64
C VAL A 327 0.28 -24.50 -2.27
N GLN A 328 0.37 -25.51 -1.40
CA GLN A 328 -0.13 -25.45 -0.03
C GLN A 328 0.60 -24.37 0.78
N ASN A 329 1.93 -24.31 0.71
CA ASN A 329 2.73 -23.28 1.38
C ASN A 329 2.37 -21.87 0.87
N TRP A 330 2.26 -21.71 -0.46
CA TRP A 330 1.81 -20.46 -1.07
C TRP A 330 0.42 -20.07 -0.58
N LEU A 331 -0.55 -20.99 -0.55
CA LEU A 331 -1.90 -20.76 -0.04
C LEU A 331 -1.89 -20.31 1.42
N ILE A 332 -1.12 -20.98 2.29
CA ILE A 332 -1.03 -20.64 3.71
C ILE A 332 -0.52 -19.20 3.88
N ILE A 333 0.53 -18.83 3.14
CA ILE A 333 1.10 -17.47 3.17
C ILE A 333 0.12 -16.46 2.57
N PHE A 334 -0.51 -16.79 1.45
CA PHE A 334 -1.45 -15.92 0.74
C PHE A 334 -2.65 -15.56 1.62
N VAL A 335 -3.20 -16.54 2.34
CA VAL A 335 -4.40 -16.35 3.15
C VAL A 335 -4.07 -15.95 4.59
N GLY A 336 -2.88 -16.24 5.10
CA GLY A 336 -2.48 -16.06 6.51
C GLY A 336 -2.77 -14.67 7.10
N LYS A 337 -2.29 -13.58 6.49
CA LYS A 337 -2.57 -12.21 6.98
C LYS A 337 -4.07 -11.84 6.89
N SER A 338 -4.80 -12.41 5.93
CA SER A 338 -6.21 -12.04 5.66
C SER A 338 -7.23 -12.82 6.50
N ILE A 339 -6.96 -14.09 6.85
CA ILE A 339 -7.86 -14.89 7.69
C ILE A 339 -8.11 -14.22 9.04
N ASN A 340 -7.09 -13.58 9.63
CA ASN A 340 -7.23 -12.98 10.95
C ASN A 340 -8.20 -11.79 10.96
N VAL A 341 -8.46 -11.19 9.80
CA VAL A 341 -9.30 -9.98 9.66
C VAL A 341 -10.62 -10.28 8.94
N MET A 342 -10.78 -11.46 8.35
CA MET A 342 -12.03 -11.91 7.72
C MET A 342 -13.08 -12.34 8.75
N ASN A 343 -14.34 -12.01 8.48
CA ASN A 343 -15.47 -12.56 9.23
C ASN A 343 -15.72 -14.04 8.88
N TYR A 344 -16.52 -14.72 9.72
CA TYR A 344 -16.77 -16.16 9.58
C TYR A 344 -17.40 -16.56 8.23
N ALA A 345 -18.37 -15.78 7.74
CA ALA A 345 -19.04 -16.07 6.47
C ALA A 345 -18.07 -16.04 5.28
N LYS A 346 -17.19 -15.02 5.21
CA LYS A 346 -16.16 -14.90 4.17
C LYS A 346 -15.13 -16.02 4.24
N LYS A 347 -14.74 -16.45 5.45
CA LYS A 347 -13.87 -17.64 5.63
C LYS A 347 -14.52 -18.89 5.06
N LYS A 348 -15.82 -19.09 5.34
CA LYS A 348 -16.57 -20.25 4.84
C LYS A 348 -16.69 -20.23 3.32
N GLU A 349 -16.99 -19.08 2.71
CA GLU A 349 -17.06 -18.95 1.25
C GLU A 349 -15.71 -19.27 0.60
N LEU A 350 -14.61 -18.70 1.14
CA LEU A 350 -13.27 -18.95 0.61
C LEU A 350 -12.89 -20.43 0.76
N PHE A 351 -13.21 -21.05 1.90
CA PHE A 351 -12.98 -22.47 2.13
C PHE A 351 -13.73 -23.35 1.12
N LEU A 352 -15.02 -23.08 0.90
CA LEU A 352 -15.83 -23.82 -0.07
C LEU A 352 -15.30 -23.67 -1.50
N TYR A 353 -14.86 -22.47 -1.87
CA TYR A 353 -14.24 -22.23 -3.18
C TYR A 353 -12.90 -22.97 -3.33
N ILE A 354 -12.05 -22.97 -2.30
CA ILE A 354 -10.80 -23.73 -2.34
C ILE A 354 -11.12 -25.23 -2.48
N GLN A 355 -12.10 -25.72 -1.72
CA GLN A 355 -12.53 -27.12 -1.78
C GLN A 355 -13.05 -27.51 -3.17
N SER A 356 -13.75 -26.61 -3.87
CA SER A 356 -14.25 -26.88 -5.24
C SER A 356 -13.18 -26.87 -6.33
N ILE A 357 -11.95 -26.46 -6.03
CA ILE A 357 -10.82 -26.56 -6.97
C ILE A 357 -10.06 -27.88 -6.77
N PHE A 358 -10.13 -28.46 -5.57
CA PHE A 358 -9.45 -29.71 -5.23
C PHE A 358 -10.34 -30.95 -5.32
N ASN A 359 -11.66 -30.77 -5.24
CA ASN A 359 -12.67 -31.77 -5.60
C ASN A 359 -13.06 -31.60 -7.05
#